data_AF-A0A2H1X3K2-F1
#
_entry.id   AF-A0A2H1X3K2-F1
#
_cell.length_a   1.000
_cell.length_b   1.000
_cell.length_c   1.000
_cell.angle_alpha   90.00
_cell.angle_beta   90.00
_cell.angle_gamma   90.00
#
_symmetry.space_group_name_H-M   'P 1'
#
loop_
_entity.id
_entity.type
_entity.pdbx_description
1 polymer ?
#
loop_
_entity_poly.entity_id
_entity_poly.type
_entity_poly.pdbx_seq_one_letter_code
_entity_poly.pdbx_strand_id
1 'polypeptide(L)' 'MGYDIGWIIPRLRNPGRLWHCASSITVAVVGLFSKIILEFLNKTTVYNRETLAAAVRRPRGQPLLTVSNHHSCFDDPGLW' A
#
# COMPACT_ATOMS: atom_id res chain seq x y z
N MET A 1 -3.37 -33.31 -4.52
CA MET A 1 -2.38 -32.88 -3.51
C MET A 1 -2.46 -31.37 -3.39
N GLY A 2 -2.67 -30.81 -2.20
CA GLY A 2 -2.63 -29.36 -2.00
C GLY A 2 -1.18 -28.89 -1.89
N TYR A 3 -0.84 -27.79 -2.55
CA TYR A 3 0.46 -27.15 -2.34
C TYR A 3 0.52 -26.57 -0.92
N ASP A 4 1.62 -26.83 -0.19
CA ASP A 4 1.90 -26.16 1.08
C ASP A 4 2.37 -24.73 0.81
N ILE A 5 1.45 -23.78 0.76
CA ILE A 5 1.73 -22.35 0.59
C ILE A 5 2.03 -21.73 1.96
N GLY A 6 3.03 -22.28 2.65
CA GLY A 6 3.58 -21.70 3.86
C GLY A 6 4.49 -20.51 3.57
N TRP A 7 4.77 -19.71 4.60
CA TRP A 7 5.70 -18.59 4.47
C TRP A 7 7.09 -19.08 4.02
N ILE A 8 7.75 -18.34 3.12
CA ILE A 8 8.99 -18.74 2.44
C ILE A 8 10.18 -18.81 3.40
N ILE A 9 10.12 -18.05 4.50
CA ILE A 9 11.09 -18.09 5.59
C ILE A 9 10.51 -19.00 6.69
N PRO A 10 10.99 -20.24 6.87
CA PRO A 10 10.35 -21.21 7.78
C PRO A 10 10.27 -20.74 9.23
N ARG A 11 11.28 -19.98 9.70
CA ARG A 11 11.28 -19.39 11.05
C ARG A 11 10.16 -18.38 11.29
N LEU A 12 9.61 -17.78 10.23
CA LEU A 12 8.51 -16.82 10.29
C LEU A 12 7.13 -17.46 10.13
N ARG A 13 7.05 -18.80 10.03
CA ARG A 13 5.76 -19.51 10.06
C ARG A 13 5.13 -19.50 11.46
N ASN A 14 5.95 -19.37 12.52
CA ASN A 14 5.49 -19.20 13.90
C ASN A 14 6.37 -18.17 14.65
N PRO A 15 6.21 -16.87 14.36
CA PRO A 15 7.07 -15.83 14.92
C PRO A 15 6.79 -15.57 16.40
N GLY A 16 7.83 -15.18 17.13
CA GLY A 16 7.71 -14.81 18.55
C GLY A 16 7.10 -13.43 18.76
N ARG A 17 6.70 -13.12 20.01
CA ARG A 17 6.11 -11.82 20.39
C ARG A 17 7.03 -10.64 20.09
N LEU A 18 8.34 -10.81 20.29
CA LEU A 18 9.32 -9.76 19.98
C LEU A 18 9.34 -9.43 18.48
N TRP A 19 9.27 -10.45 17.62
CA TRP A 19 9.19 -10.25 16.17
C TRP A 19 7.95 -9.45 15.79
N HIS A 20 6.79 -9.78 16.35
CA HIS A 20 5.57 -9.03 16.11
C HIS A 20 5.68 -7.57 16.57
N CYS A 21 6.21 -7.34 17.77
CA CYS A 21 6.40 -5.98 18.29
C CYS A 21 7.32 -5.16 17.38
N ALA A 22 8.50 -5.72 17.05
CA ALA A 22 9.46 -5.06 16.18
C ALA A 22 8.87 -4.78 14.78
N SER A 23 8.18 -5.76 14.19
CA SER A 23 7.55 -5.60 12.87
C SER A 23 6.50 -4.50 12.88
N SER A 24 5.62 -4.47 13.89
CA SER A 24 4.60 -3.43 14.03
C SER A 24 5.22 -2.05 14.17
N ILE A 25 6.29 -1.91 14.97
CA ILE A 25 7.02 -0.65 15.12
C ILE A 25 7.64 -0.24 13.79
N THR A 26 8.30 -1.16 13.06
CA THR A 26 8.88 -0.87 11.75
C THR A 26 7.83 -0.37 10.77
N VAL A 27 6.69 -1.04 10.66
CA VAL A 27 5.60 -0.62 9.76
C VAL A 27 5.08 0.77 10.15
N ALA A 28 4.89 1.03 11.45
CA ALA A 28 4.42 2.33 11.92
C ALA A 28 5.42 3.46 11.61
N VAL A 29 6.72 3.24 11.85
CA VAL A 29 7.77 4.23 11.60
C VAL A 29 7.90 4.51 10.11
N VAL A 30 7.97 3.47 9.27
CA VAL A 30 8.05 3.62 7.81
C VAL A 30 6.82 4.34 7.29
N GLY A 31 5.62 3.95 7.73
CA GLY A 31 4.37 4.61 7.31
C GLY A 31 4.30 6.08 7.71
N LEU A 32 4.72 6.43 8.93
CA LEU A 32 4.76 7.83 9.37
C LEU A 32 5.78 8.64 8.57
N PHE A 33 6.96 8.08 8.31
CA PHE A 33 7.98 8.73 7.51
C PHE A 33 7.51 8.96 6.06
N SER A 34 6.88 7.96 5.44
CA SER A 34 6.27 8.09 4.11
C SER A 34 5.22 9.20 4.09
N LYS A 35 4.36 9.29 5.10
CA LYS A 35 3.37 10.37 5.21
C LYS A 35 4.03 11.75 5.25
N ILE A 36 5.13 11.90 6.00
CA ILE A 36 5.87 13.16 6.06
C ILE A 36 6.38 13.55 4.67
N ILE A 37 6.99 12.61 3.95
CA ILE A 37 7.49 12.88 2.60
C ILE A 37 6.34 13.28 1.68
N LEU A 38 5.24 12.53 1.67
CA LEU A 38 4.16 12.70 0.70
C LEU A 38 3.32 13.95 0.94
N GLU A 39 3.03 14.29 2.20
CA GLU A 39 2.17 15.43 2.51
C GLU A 39 2.95 16.74 2.62
N PHE A 40 4.21 16.71 3.06
CA PHE A 40 4.98 17.92 3.37
C PHE A 40 6.14 18.18 2.42
N LEU A 41 6.79 17.14 1.90
CA LEU A 41 8.00 17.28 1.08
C LEU A 41 7.76 17.02 -0.41
N ASN A 42 6.58 16.53 -0.77
CA ASN A 42 6.18 16.29 -2.15
C ASN A 42 5.07 17.26 -2.58
N LYS A 43 5.06 17.60 -3.87
CA LYS A 43 3.98 18.40 -4.48
C LYS A 43 3.33 17.61 -5.61
N THR A 44 2.14 17.07 -5.34
CA THR A 44 1.37 16.32 -6.33
C THR A 44 0.44 17.26 -7.10
N THR A 45 0.54 17.23 -8.43
CA THR A 45 -0.43 17.90 -9.31
C THR A 45 -1.47 16.88 -9.75
N VAL A 46 -2.75 17.16 -9.46
CA VAL A 46 -3.85 16.23 -9.74
C VAL A 46 -4.73 16.81 -10.83
N TYR A 47 -4.90 16.04 -11.91
CA TYR A 47 -5.83 16.35 -12.99
C TYR A 47 -7.11 15.52 -12.82
N ASN A 48 -8.26 16.10 -13.19
CA ASN A 48 -9.56 15.41 -13.22
C ASN A 48 -9.95 14.73 -11.88
N ARG A 49 -9.59 15.37 -10.75
CA ARG A 49 -9.86 14.86 -9.40
C ARG A 49 -11.33 14.47 -9.19
N GLU A 50 -12.25 15.26 -9.72
CA GLU A 50 -13.68 15.01 -9.57
C GLU A 50 -14.15 13.77 -10.33
N THR A 51 -13.60 13.53 -11.52
CA THR A 51 -13.87 12.33 -12.32
C THR A 51 -13.45 11.07 -11.56
N LEU A 52 -12.24 11.08 -10.97
CA LEU A 52 -11.76 9.97 -10.15
C LEU A 52 -12.65 9.78 -8.91
N ALA A 53 -13.00 10.87 -8.21
CA ALA A 53 -13.87 10.81 -7.04
C ALA A 53 -15.26 10.25 -7.37
N ALA A 54 -15.82 10.58 -8.53
CA ALA A 54 -17.09 10.03 -9.01
C ALA A 54 -16.95 8.54 -9.37
N ALA A 55 -15.86 8.15 -10.03
CA ALA A 55 -15.58 6.75 -10.38
C ALA A 55 -15.42 5.84 -9.16
N VAL A 56 -14.84 6.34 -8.06
CA VAL A 56 -14.73 5.61 -6.79
C VAL A 56 -16.09 5.46 -6.10
N ARG A 57 -17.00 6.43 -6.25
CA ARG A 57 -18.39 6.39 -5.75
C ARG A 57 -19.37 5.60 -6.65
N ARG A 58 -18.85 4.66 -7.46
CA ARG A 58 -19.63 3.77 -8.33
C ARG A 58 -20.71 2.95 -7.57
N PRO A 59 -21.77 2.50 -8.25
CA PRO A 59 -22.78 1.59 -7.69
C PRO A 59 -22.18 0.31 -7.09
N ARG A 60 -22.89 -0.24 -6.09
CA ARG A 60 -22.50 -1.51 -5.47
C ARG A 60 -22.52 -2.64 -6.49
N GLY A 61 -21.44 -3.43 -6.54
CA GLY A 61 -21.29 -4.55 -7.47
C GLY A 61 -20.62 -4.19 -8.80
N GLN A 62 -20.34 -2.91 -9.07
CA GLN A 62 -19.61 -2.50 -10.27
C GLN A 62 -18.09 -2.43 -9.98
N PRO A 63 -17.23 -3.13 -10.75
CA PRO A 63 -15.78 -2.99 -10.65
C PRO A 63 -15.29 -1.70 -11.32
N LEU A 64 -14.03 -1.34 -11.07
CA LEU A 64 -13.34 -0.11 -11.48
C LEU A 64 -11.95 -0.62 -11.77
N LEU A 65 -11.60 -0.53 -13.04
CA LEU A 65 -10.26 -0.81 -13.49
C LEU A 65 -9.56 0.53 -13.63
N THR A 66 -8.49 0.70 -12.86
CA THR A 66 -7.53 1.79 -13.05
C THR A 66 -6.34 1.25 -13.82
N VAL A 67 -5.86 2.03 -14.78
CA VAL A 67 -4.63 1.74 -15.51
C VAL A 67 -3.68 2.89 -15.24
N SER A 68 -2.55 2.58 -14.64
CA SER A 68 -1.50 3.54 -14.33
C SER A 68 -0.20 3.07 -14.96
N ASN A 69 0.55 4.00 -15.54
CA ASN A 69 1.94 3.74 -15.89
C ASN A 69 2.75 3.58 -14.59
N HIS A 70 3.77 2.73 -14.62
CA HIS A 70 4.72 2.60 -13.54
C HIS A 70 6.03 3.27 -13.97
N HIS A 71 6.34 4.41 -13.37
CA HIS A 71 7.56 5.14 -13.67
C HIS A 71 8.60 5.01 -12.56
N SER A 72 8.17 4.77 -11.32
CA SER A 72 9.03 4.67 -10.16
C SER A 72 8.45 3.77 -9.07
N CYS A 73 9.31 3.13 -8.28
CA CYS A 73 8.89 2.44 -7.06
C CYS A 73 8.29 3.39 -6.01
N PHE A 74 8.46 4.70 -6.16
CA PHE A 74 7.79 5.69 -5.30
C PHE A 74 6.28 5.82 -5.60
N ASP A 75 5.82 5.26 -6.71
CA ASP A 75 4.40 5.24 -7.10
C ASP A 75 3.55 4.42 -6.11
N ASP A 76 4.13 3.36 -5.52
CA ASP A 76 3.40 2.41 -4.66
C ASP A 76 3.06 2.91 -3.24
N PRO A 77 3.81 3.88 -2.66
CA PRO A 77 3.32 4.65 -1.52
C PRO A 77 2.74 6.03 -1.89
N GLY A 78 3.11 6.59 -3.05
CA GLY A 78 2.88 8.00 -3.37
C GLY A 78 1.69 8.34 -4.27
N LEU A 79 1.21 7.38 -5.06
CA LEU A 79 0.03 7.53 -5.91
C LEU A 79 -1.22 6.82 -5.36
N TRP A 80 -1.06 5.79 -4.55
CA TRP A 80 -2.14 4.93 -4.03
C TRP A 80 -2.27 4.96 -2.51
#